data_AF-A0A4P8KSR1-F1
#
_entry.id   AF-A0A4P8KSR1-F1
#
_cell.length_a   1.000
_cell.length_b   1.000
_cell.length_c   1.000
_cell.angle_alpha   90.00
_cell.angle_beta   90.00
_cell.angle_gamma   90.00
#
_symmetry.space_group_name_H-M   'P 1'
#
loop_
_entity.id
_entity.type
_entity.pdbx_description
1 polymer ?
#
loop_
_entity_poly.entity_id
_entity_poly.type
_entity_poly.pdbx_seq_one_letter_code
_entity_poly.pdbx_strand_id
1 'polypeptide(L)'
;MGTDGGRHFPTDGGVLIKPTWIVRTTAPASVALDAFTTALVDAKYRMVDSALSTRRLKAGSALRFIASNVVGVELIPGMRSWGFEARATLTAQADAGRTRILIMLDRLAHGSIIALPYTADALDRGAAALVEGGHDLVVAPLTEGKGLRPSDAGR
;
A
#
# COMPACT_ATOMS: atom_id res chain seq x y z
N MET A 1 34.28 -19.22 12.03
CA MET A 1 34.09 -18.08 12.96
C MET A 1 33.62 -16.89 12.12
N GLY A 2 32.38 -16.42 12.35
CA GLY A 2 31.69 -15.20 11.86
C GLY A 2 31.86 -14.75 10.40
N THR A 3 30.91 -14.97 9.49
CA THR A 3 29.69 -14.18 9.18
C THR A 3 29.94 -12.74 8.72
N ASP A 4 29.84 -12.49 7.41
CA ASP A 4 29.16 -11.29 6.90
C ASP A 4 28.61 -11.53 5.48
N GLY A 5 27.56 -12.34 5.41
CA GLY A 5 26.73 -12.49 4.23
C GLY A 5 25.73 -11.35 4.15
N GLY A 6 26.22 -10.12 4.00
CA GLY A 6 25.41 -8.95 3.73
C GLY A 6 24.72 -9.11 2.37
N ARG A 7 23.57 -9.79 2.36
CA ARG A 7 22.66 -9.82 1.21
C ARG A 7 22.11 -8.41 1.02
N HIS A 8 22.86 -7.65 0.24
CA HIS A 8 22.50 -6.36 -0.30
C HIS A 8 21.14 -6.50 -0.99
N PHE A 9 20.11 -5.83 -0.46
CA PHE A 9 18.83 -5.73 -1.15
C PHE A 9 19.03 -4.72 -2.29
N PRO A 10 18.91 -5.10 -3.56
CA PRO A 10 19.06 -4.13 -4.64
C PRO A 10 17.90 -3.14 -4.57
N THR A 11 18.19 -1.88 -4.30
CA THR A 11 17.27 -0.74 -4.43
C THR A 11 17.62 0.18 -5.59
N ASP A 12 18.55 -0.22 -6.47
CA ASP A 12 19.04 0.66 -7.54
C ASP A 12 18.61 0.20 -8.94
N GLY A 13 17.93 1.11 -9.66
CA GLY A 13 18.03 1.14 -11.13
C GLY A 13 16.75 1.35 -11.94
N GLY A 14 16.10 2.52 -11.79
CA GLY A 14 15.41 3.23 -12.89
C GLY A 14 14.13 2.64 -13.47
N VAL A 15 12.98 3.14 -13.01
CA VAL A 15 11.62 3.21 -13.62
C VAL A 15 10.77 3.84 -12.51
N LEU A 16 9.85 4.78 -12.82
CA LEU A 16 8.90 5.43 -11.90
C LEU A 16 8.83 4.74 -10.52
N ILE A 17 9.58 5.28 -9.54
CA ILE A 17 9.55 4.72 -8.18
C ILE A 17 8.09 4.81 -7.75
N LYS A 18 7.48 3.68 -7.42
CA LYS A 18 6.10 3.64 -6.94
C LYS A 18 6.13 3.83 -5.43
N PRO A 19 5.20 4.60 -4.83
CA PRO A 19 5.13 4.70 -3.37
C PRO A 19 5.07 3.31 -2.77
N THR A 20 6.05 3.00 -1.92
CA THR A 20 6.24 1.65 -1.38
C THR A 20 6.50 1.72 0.12
N TRP A 21 5.67 1.02 0.88
CA TRP A 21 5.89 0.77 2.31
C TRP A 21 6.59 -0.56 2.48
N ILE A 22 7.64 -0.55 3.30
CA ILE A 22 8.39 -1.75 3.66
C ILE A 22 8.20 -1.97 5.15
N VAL A 23 7.48 -3.03 5.49
CA VAL A 23 7.19 -3.41 6.86
C VAL A 23 7.97 -4.67 7.19
N ARG A 24 8.58 -4.71 8.37
CA ARG A 24 9.17 -5.91 8.95
C ARG A 24 8.45 -6.22 10.25
N THR A 25 8.06 -7.46 10.45
CA THR A 25 7.31 -7.89 11.63
C THR A 25 7.67 -9.31 12.05
N THR A 26 7.43 -9.65 13.32
CA THR A 26 7.48 -11.02 13.82
C THR A 26 6.19 -11.82 13.54
N ALA A 27 5.13 -11.17 13.07
CA ALA A 27 3.90 -11.84 12.67
C ALA A 27 4.15 -12.83 11.51
N PRO A 28 3.48 -13.99 11.46
CA PRO A 28 3.48 -14.86 10.30
C PRO A 28 2.99 -14.14 9.04
N ALA A 29 3.48 -14.55 7.86
CA ALA A 29 3.17 -13.89 6.59
C ALA A 29 1.68 -13.74 6.29
N SER A 30 0.88 -14.77 6.60
CA SER A 30 -0.59 -14.72 6.43
C SER A 30 -1.23 -13.68 7.35
N VAL A 31 -0.88 -13.69 8.65
CA VAL A 31 -1.39 -12.74 9.65
C VAL A 31 -1.05 -11.30 9.26
N ALA A 32 0.20 -11.06 8.86
CA ALA A 32 0.64 -9.74 8.40
C ALA A 32 -0.13 -9.28 7.14
N LEU A 33 -0.28 -10.15 6.13
CA LEU A 33 -1.06 -9.82 4.93
C LEU A 33 -2.52 -9.54 5.26
N ASP A 34 -3.12 -10.33 6.14
CA ASP A 34 -4.54 -10.21 6.47
C ASP A 34 -4.81 -8.94 7.29
N ALA A 35 -3.91 -8.53 8.20
CA ALA A 35 -4.02 -7.28 8.95
C ALA A 35 -4.04 -6.05 8.01
N PHE A 36 -3.06 -5.94 7.12
CA PHE A 36 -3.01 -4.82 6.15
C PHE A 36 -4.14 -4.88 5.12
N THR A 37 -4.51 -6.08 4.68
CA THR A 37 -5.63 -6.28 3.77
C THR A 37 -6.93 -5.80 4.39
N THR A 38 -7.19 -6.18 5.65
CA THR A 38 -8.40 -5.80 6.38
C THR A 38 -8.50 -4.28 6.52
N ALA A 39 -7.41 -3.63 6.94
CA ALA A 39 -7.39 -2.18 7.09
C ALA A 39 -7.62 -1.42 5.76
N LEU A 40 -7.11 -1.97 4.63
CA LEU A 40 -7.38 -1.43 3.29
C LEU A 40 -8.83 -1.67 2.86
N VAL A 41 -9.40 -2.85 3.16
CA VAL A 41 -10.82 -3.15 2.89
C VAL A 41 -11.74 -2.21 3.66
N ASP A 42 -11.42 -1.92 4.92
CA ASP A 42 -12.15 -0.93 5.72
C ASP A 42 -12.05 0.48 5.12
N ALA A 43 -10.90 0.79 4.51
CA ALA A 43 -10.69 1.99 3.70
C ALA A 43 -11.37 1.93 2.30
N LYS A 44 -12.26 0.96 2.06
CA LYS A 44 -13.04 0.78 0.82
C LYS A 44 -12.22 0.35 -0.40
N TYR A 45 -11.04 -0.23 -0.18
CA TYR A 45 -10.42 -1.03 -1.21
C TYR A 45 -11.17 -2.35 -1.39
N ARG A 46 -11.24 -2.86 -2.62
CA ARG A 46 -11.75 -4.20 -2.91
C ARG A 46 -10.62 -5.13 -3.30
N MET A 47 -10.66 -6.36 -2.83
CA MET A 47 -9.74 -7.41 -3.29
C MET A 47 -9.99 -7.68 -4.78
N VAL A 48 -8.91 -7.70 -5.56
CA VAL A 48 -8.94 -8.00 -6.99
C VAL A 48 -8.35 -9.38 -7.26
N ASP A 49 -7.29 -9.73 -6.54
CA ASP A 49 -6.55 -10.96 -6.74
C ASP A 49 -5.86 -11.34 -5.43
N SER A 50 -5.74 -12.64 -5.18
CA SER A 50 -5.26 -13.19 -3.91
C SER A 50 -4.52 -14.50 -4.16
N ALA A 51 -3.21 -14.49 -3.87
CA ALA A 51 -2.33 -15.65 -3.92
C ALA A 51 -1.66 -15.86 -2.55
N LEU A 52 -1.01 -17.00 -2.32
CA LEU A 52 -0.47 -17.40 -1.01
C LEU A 52 0.35 -16.29 -0.31
N SER A 53 1.23 -15.61 -1.06
CA SER A 53 2.14 -14.58 -0.54
C SER A 53 1.83 -13.18 -1.07
N THR A 54 0.72 -12.99 -1.79
CA THR A 54 0.43 -11.71 -2.46
C THR A 54 -1.06 -11.40 -2.43
N ARG A 55 -1.40 -10.14 -2.14
CA ARG A 55 -2.76 -9.61 -2.22
C ARG A 55 -2.77 -8.37 -3.11
N ARG A 56 -3.75 -8.26 -4.01
CA ARG A 56 -3.93 -7.06 -4.84
C ARG A 56 -5.29 -6.45 -4.57
N LEU A 57 -5.30 -5.17 -4.24
CA LEU A 57 -6.49 -4.42 -3.91
C LEU A 57 -6.64 -3.18 -4.78
N LYS A 58 -7.87 -2.75 -5.04
CA LYS A 58 -8.18 -1.51 -5.78
C LYS A 58 -9.21 -0.66 -5.04
N ALA A 59 -8.97 0.64 -4.97
CA ALA A 59 -9.96 1.64 -4.58
C ALA A 59 -10.34 2.53 -5.76
N GLY A 60 -11.61 2.94 -5.78
CA GLY A 60 -12.15 3.87 -6.77
C GLY A 60 -12.18 3.35 -8.22
N SER A 61 -12.42 4.27 -9.14
CA SER A 61 -12.34 4.06 -10.59
C SER A 61 -12.25 5.39 -11.33
N ALA A 62 -11.59 5.39 -12.50
CA ALA A 62 -11.55 6.56 -13.38
C ALA A 62 -12.94 7.18 -13.68
N LEU A 63 -13.96 6.35 -13.88
CA LEU A 63 -15.34 6.83 -14.11
C LEU A 63 -15.94 7.53 -12.89
N ARG A 64 -15.66 7.04 -11.67
CA ARG A 64 -16.10 7.68 -10.43
C ARG A 64 -15.38 9.01 -10.20
N PHE A 65 -14.11 9.10 -10.58
CA PHE A 65 -13.35 10.35 -10.55
C PHE A 65 -13.91 11.40 -11.52
N ILE A 66 -14.26 10.99 -12.74
CA ILE A 66 -14.87 11.92 -13.71
C ILE A 66 -16.19 12.47 -13.15
N ALA A 67 -17.02 11.61 -12.54
CA ALA A 67 -18.27 12.05 -11.90
C ALA A 67 -18.02 12.94 -10.66
N SER A 68 -16.97 12.69 -9.88
CA SER A 68 -16.65 13.47 -8.68
C SER A 68 -16.15 14.88 -9.01
N ASN A 69 -15.37 15.07 -10.08
CA ASN A 69 -14.98 16.42 -10.53
C ASN A 69 -16.16 17.33 -10.91
N VAL A 70 -17.32 16.76 -11.24
CA VAL A 70 -18.50 17.53 -11.64
C VAL A 70 -19.33 17.97 -10.42
N VAL A 71 -19.31 17.19 -9.33
CA VAL A 71 -20.26 17.35 -8.20
C VAL A 71 -19.57 17.44 -6.82
N GLY A 72 -18.25 17.28 -6.72
CA GLY A 72 -17.50 17.32 -5.45
C GLY A 72 -17.84 16.16 -4.50
N VAL A 73 -18.21 15.00 -5.06
CA VAL A 73 -18.75 13.84 -4.33
C VAL A 73 -17.78 13.29 -3.29
N GLU A 74 -16.47 13.47 -3.50
CA GLU A 74 -15.41 13.08 -2.57
C GLU A 74 -15.44 13.82 -1.22
N LEU A 75 -16.11 14.98 -1.15
CA LEU A 75 -16.31 15.74 0.08
C LEU A 75 -17.42 15.14 0.97
N ILE A 76 -18.25 14.26 0.40
CA ILE A 76 -19.31 13.56 1.15
C ILE A 76 -18.66 12.48 2.05
N PRO A 77 -18.99 12.43 3.35
CA PRO A 77 -18.45 11.42 4.26
C PRO A 77 -18.62 10.00 3.72
N GLY A 78 -17.53 9.22 3.72
CA GLY A 78 -17.52 7.85 3.20
C GLY A 78 -17.34 7.71 1.68
N MET A 79 -17.35 8.81 0.92
CA MET A 79 -17.17 8.79 -0.54
C MET A 79 -15.79 9.25 -1.01
N ARG A 80 -14.83 9.46 -0.10
CA ARG A 80 -13.45 9.89 -0.44
C ARG A 80 -12.77 9.03 -1.51
N SER A 81 -13.05 7.72 -1.53
CA SER A 81 -12.50 6.78 -2.54
C SER A 81 -13.09 6.95 -3.96
N TRP A 82 -14.06 7.86 -4.15
CA TRP A 82 -14.55 8.26 -5.46
C TRP A 82 -13.71 9.37 -6.10
N GLY A 83 -12.92 10.08 -5.30
CA GLY A 83 -12.03 11.16 -5.74
C GLY A 83 -10.70 10.68 -6.33
N PHE A 84 -10.45 9.38 -6.37
CA PHE A 84 -9.21 8.82 -6.89
C PHE A 84 -9.36 7.39 -7.43
N GLU A 85 -8.36 6.93 -8.16
CA GLU A 85 -8.12 5.51 -8.41
C GLU A 85 -6.76 5.10 -7.86
N ALA A 86 -6.76 4.07 -7.00
CA ALA A 86 -5.54 3.50 -6.46
C ALA A 86 -5.56 1.98 -6.55
N ARG A 87 -4.42 1.37 -6.83
CA ARG A 87 -4.22 -0.08 -6.71
C ARG A 87 -2.98 -0.35 -5.87
N ALA A 88 -3.16 -1.23 -4.89
CA ALA A 88 -2.15 -1.63 -3.93
C ALA A 88 -1.83 -3.11 -4.14
N THR A 89 -0.55 -3.44 -4.23
CA THR A 89 -0.05 -4.82 -4.22
C THR A 89 0.73 -5.03 -2.94
N LEU A 90 0.31 -6.00 -2.14
CA LEU A 90 0.97 -6.43 -0.91
C LEU A 90 1.68 -7.74 -1.20
N THR A 91 2.96 -7.84 -0.90
CA THR A 91 3.76 -9.06 -1.08
C THR A 91 4.48 -9.39 0.22
N ALA A 92 4.28 -10.60 0.72
CA ALA A 92 4.96 -11.11 1.90
C ALA A 92 6.12 -12.01 1.54
N GLN A 93 7.23 -11.83 2.25
CA GLN A 93 8.40 -12.70 2.21
C GLN A 93 8.74 -13.09 3.65
N ALA A 94 8.70 -14.39 3.94
CA ALA A 94 9.13 -14.91 5.23
C ALA A 94 10.63 -15.25 5.17
N ASP A 95 11.38 -14.86 6.19
CA ASP A 95 12.80 -15.19 6.35
C ASP A 95 13.13 -15.36 7.84
N ALA A 96 13.66 -16.52 8.21
CA ALA A 96 14.16 -16.84 9.55
C ALA A 96 13.26 -16.39 10.73
N GLY A 97 11.95 -16.67 10.66
CA GLY A 97 11.00 -16.32 11.73
C GLY A 97 10.56 -14.85 11.76
N ARG A 98 10.94 -14.07 10.73
CA ARG A 98 10.46 -12.70 10.50
C ARG A 98 9.75 -12.63 9.15
N THR A 99 8.81 -11.73 9.04
CA THR A 99 8.09 -11.44 7.81
C THR A 99 8.44 -10.03 7.35
N ARG A 100 8.80 -9.91 6.07
CA ARG A 100 8.84 -8.64 5.36
C ARG A 100 7.61 -8.51 4.48
N ILE A 101 6.87 -7.43 4.62
CA ILE A 101 5.78 -7.05 3.71
C ILE A 101 6.25 -5.86 2.86
N LEU A 102 6.10 -6.00 1.55
CA LEU A 102 6.22 -4.91 0.58
C LEU A 102 4.82 -4.51 0.15
N ILE A 103 4.45 -3.24 0.38
CA ILE A 103 3.15 -2.70 -0.02
C ILE A 103 3.43 -1.61 -1.06
N MET A 104 3.12 -1.88 -2.32
CA MET A 104 3.39 -0.99 -3.44
C MET A 104 2.09 -0.44 -4.00
N LEU A 105 2.00 0.89 -4.15
CA LEU A 105 0.93 1.51 -4.94
C LEU A 105 1.30 1.46 -6.42
N ASP A 106 0.80 0.44 -7.10
CA ASP A 106 1.16 0.15 -8.49
C ASP A 106 0.44 1.01 -9.52
N ARG A 107 -0.68 1.63 -9.12
CA ARG A 107 -1.41 2.65 -9.85
C ARG A 107 -1.90 3.70 -8.87
N LEU A 108 -1.63 4.95 -9.21
CA LEU A 108 -2.18 6.12 -8.57
C LEU A 108 -2.62 7.04 -9.71
N ALA A 109 -3.91 7.06 -10.00
CA ALA A 109 -4.46 7.86 -11.08
C ALA A 109 -5.55 8.74 -10.51
N HIS A 110 -5.48 10.03 -10.83
CA HIS A 110 -6.44 11.03 -10.40
C HIS A 110 -6.49 11.23 -8.88
N GLY A 111 -6.34 12.46 -8.37
CA GLY A 111 -6.40 12.71 -6.92
C GLY A 111 -5.27 12.06 -6.11
N SER A 112 -4.05 11.97 -6.66
CA SER A 112 -2.87 11.41 -5.96
C SER A 112 -2.60 12.03 -4.59
N ILE A 113 -2.86 13.33 -4.45
CA ILE A 113 -2.77 14.12 -3.21
C ILE A 113 -3.73 13.59 -2.12
N ILE A 114 -4.86 12.98 -2.51
CA ILE A 114 -5.85 12.41 -1.59
C ILE A 114 -5.55 10.92 -1.36
N ALA A 115 -5.24 10.19 -2.42
CA ALA A 115 -5.07 8.74 -2.40
C ALA A 115 -3.90 8.30 -1.51
N LEU A 116 -2.78 9.02 -1.54
CA LEU A 116 -1.58 8.64 -0.78
C LEU A 116 -1.78 8.77 0.74
N PRO A 117 -2.20 9.93 1.30
CA PRO A 117 -2.49 10.05 2.73
C PRO A 117 -3.59 9.09 3.18
N TYR A 118 -4.66 8.97 2.40
CA TYR A 118 -5.77 8.07 2.73
C TYR A 118 -5.34 6.60 2.81
N THR A 119 -4.38 6.20 1.97
CA THR A 119 -3.81 4.84 2.03
C THR A 119 -2.85 4.70 3.18
N ALA A 120 -2.01 5.71 3.46
CA ALA A 120 -1.13 5.71 4.62
C ALA A 120 -1.90 5.52 5.93
N ASP A 121 -2.98 6.28 6.14
CA ASP A 121 -3.86 6.16 7.31
C ASP A 121 -4.43 4.73 7.46
N ALA A 122 -4.77 4.08 6.34
CA ALA A 122 -5.25 2.70 6.35
C ALA A 122 -4.13 1.72 6.73
N LEU A 123 -2.91 1.92 6.21
CA LEU A 123 -1.76 1.08 6.54
C LEU A 123 -1.34 1.25 8.00
N ASP A 124 -1.44 2.45 8.55
CA ASP A 124 -1.15 2.72 9.96
C ASP A 124 -2.12 1.97 10.89
N ARG A 125 -3.40 1.86 10.51
CA ARG A 125 -4.36 1.01 11.24
C ARG A 125 -4.01 -0.48 11.15
N GLY A 126 -3.55 -0.96 10.00
CA GLY A 126 -3.07 -2.34 9.85
C GLY A 126 -1.81 -2.62 10.69
N ALA A 127 -0.90 -1.65 10.75
CA ALA A 127 0.27 -1.68 11.61
C ALA A 127 -0.10 -1.71 13.10
N ALA A 128 -1.03 -0.85 13.52
CA ALA A 128 -1.55 -0.83 14.90
C ALA A 128 -2.16 -2.18 15.29
N ALA A 129 -2.98 -2.79 14.41
CA ALA A 129 -3.57 -4.10 14.68
C ALA A 129 -2.53 -5.22 14.88
N LEU A 130 -1.39 -5.17 14.18
CA LEU A 130 -0.29 -6.13 14.40
C LEU A 130 0.38 -5.92 15.77
N VAL A 131 0.58 -4.66 16.17
CA VAL A 131 1.15 -4.32 17.48
C VAL A 131 0.20 -4.74 18.61
N GLU A 132 -1.10 -4.46 18.47
CA GLU A 132 -2.14 -4.91 19.42
C GLU A 132 -2.21 -6.44 19.51
N GLY A 133 -1.94 -7.15 18.42
CA GLY A 133 -1.79 -8.60 18.37
C GLY A 133 -0.51 -9.15 19.02
N GLY A 134 0.35 -8.28 19.58
CA GLY A 134 1.59 -8.68 20.26
C GLY A 134 2.77 -8.93 19.32
N HIS A 135 2.73 -8.43 18.09
CA HIS A 135 3.83 -8.56 17.13
C HIS A 135 4.70 -7.30 17.08
N ASP A 136 6.02 -7.52 17.05
CA ASP A 136 6.97 -6.43 16.82
C ASP A 136 6.82 -5.94 15.38
N LEU A 137 7.01 -4.63 15.19
CA LEU A 137 6.85 -3.96 13.91
C LEU A 137 7.95 -2.92 13.71
N VAL A 138 8.57 -2.94 12.54
CA VAL A 138 9.45 -1.88 12.05
C VAL A 138 8.98 -1.46 10.67
N VAL A 139 8.58 -0.20 10.51
CA VAL A 139 8.18 0.39 9.23
C VAL A 139 9.34 1.24 8.73
N ALA A 140 9.85 0.94 7.54
CA ALA A 140 10.85 1.78 6.90
C ALA A 140 10.20 3.09 6.42
N PRO A 141 10.97 4.19 6.31
CA PRO A 141 10.47 5.42 5.70
C PRO A 141 9.84 5.14 4.34
N LEU A 142 8.74 5.83 4.03
CA LEU A 142 8.07 5.72 2.73
C LEU A 142 9.07 6.05 1.62
N THR A 143 9.32 5.09 0.74
CA THR A 143 10.07 5.37 -0.48
C THR A 143 9.13 6.12 -1.42
N GLU A 144 9.19 7.45 -1.36
CA GLU A 144 8.37 8.29 -2.22
C GLU A 144 8.81 8.18 -3.67
N GLY A 145 7.84 7.87 -4.50
CA GLY A 145 8.02 7.80 -5.92
C GLY A 145 8.38 9.13 -6.56
N LYS A 146 9.46 9.21 -7.35
CA LYS A 146 9.72 10.38 -8.24
C LYS A 146 8.61 10.62 -9.29
N GLY A 147 7.59 9.76 -9.36
CA GLY A 147 6.49 9.74 -10.33
C GLY A 147 5.18 10.39 -9.91
N LEU A 148 5.11 11.11 -8.78
CA LEU A 148 3.87 11.80 -8.37
C LEU A 148 3.59 13.08 -9.19
N ARG A 149 4.28 13.30 -10.33
CA ARG A 149 4.02 14.47 -11.17
C ARG A 149 2.62 14.33 -11.79
N PRO A 150 1.78 15.38 -11.72
CA PRO A 150 0.45 15.40 -12.36
C PRO A 150 0.45 15.08 -13.86
N SER A 151 1.60 15.16 -14.53
CA SER A 151 1.77 14.97 -15.97
C SER A 151 1.56 13.53 -16.47
N ASP A 152 1.67 12.53 -15.59
CA ASP A 152 1.62 11.11 -16.02
C ASP A 152 0.18 10.55 -16.02
N ALA A 153 -0.80 11.37 -15.63
CA ALA A 153 -2.22 11.02 -15.59
C ALA A 153 -2.99 11.31 -16.90
N GLY A 154 -2.31 11.72 -17.97
CA GLY A 154 -2.97 12.04 -19.23
C GLY A 154 -2.06 11.98 -20.45
N ARG A 155 -2.02 10.82 -21.10
CA ARG A 155 -1.88 10.70 -22.55
C ARG A 155 -2.58 9.44 -23.04
#